data_AF-A0A8J5D2S7-F1
#
_entry.id   AF-A0A8J5D2S7-F1
#
_cell.length_a   1.000
_cell.length_b   1.000
_cell.length_c   1.000
_cell.angle_alpha   90.00
_cell.angle_beta   90.00
_cell.angle_gamma   90.00
#
_symmetry.space_group_name_H-M   'P 1'
#
loop_
_entity.id
_entity.type
_entity.pdbx_description
1 polymer ?
#
loop_
_entity_poly.entity_id
_entity_poly.type
_entity_poly.pdbx_seq_one_letter_code
_entity_poly.pdbx_strand_id
1 'polypeptide(L)'
;MFGVTESQGGKVRVQRGANPLDPKYTQATVKHLDSVVVWGALGYHGVRNLVLEKNVTVNKERYFELLCDYLEDCFEACQSEVFMHDGAPAHTAKLIKEWFEFCGVDYIKDWPGNSPDLDPIENLWAIIKRRLRGRDTSSVPKLVHHFPEIWDSFQPALLQNLTQSVPNRLKDCIKRKGHHTKYLSPVLESHTRQPSSSPVRPTSKNTELQSHPQAPQTTGNFLHPCWLASEVTTVQESTLHWAPQLSPVPTAPVSRCKGATTSR
;
A
#
# COMPACT_ATOMS: atom_id res chain seq x y z
N MET A 1 -3.90 1.68 39.81
CA MET A 1 -2.73 1.73 38.90
C MET A 1 -2.80 0.51 37.96
N PHE A 2 -3.18 0.75 36.71
CA PHE A 2 -3.45 -0.25 35.66
C PHE A 2 -2.19 -0.45 34.80
N GLY A 3 -1.84 -1.70 34.48
CA GLY A 3 -0.77 -2.02 33.54
C GLY A 3 -1.31 -2.10 32.11
N VAL A 4 -0.57 -1.56 31.15
CA VAL A 4 -0.90 -1.59 29.72
C VAL A 4 0.08 -2.53 29.04
N THR A 5 -0.40 -3.61 28.45
CA THR A 5 0.34 -4.38 27.44
C THR A 5 -0.28 -4.08 26.08
N GLU A 6 0.57 -3.73 25.13
CA GLU A 6 0.19 -3.24 23.81
C GLU A 6 0.13 -4.41 22.81
N SER A 7 -1.03 -4.67 22.23
CA SER A 7 -1.16 -5.36 20.94
C SER A 7 -2.40 -4.88 20.19
N GLN A 8 -2.36 -4.99 18.87
CA GLN A 8 -3.19 -4.28 17.90
C GLN A 8 -4.68 -4.68 17.95
N GLY A 9 -5.46 -4.06 18.85
CA GLY A 9 -6.92 -4.34 18.93
C GLY A 9 -7.76 -3.51 19.90
N GLY A 10 -7.21 -2.42 20.46
CA GLY A 10 -7.90 -1.59 21.47
C GLY A 10 -7.52 -1.95 22.91
N LYS A 11 -7.64 -0.97 23.82
CA LYS A 11 -7.17 -1.11 25.21
C LYS A 11 -8.13 -2.00 26.03
N VAL A 12 -7.73 -3.23 26.34
CA VAL A 12 -8.40 -4.07 27.34
C VAL A 12 -7.89 -3.70 28.73
N ARG A 13 -8.78 -3.31 29.64
CA ARG A 13 -8.42 -2.96 31.02
C ARG A 13 -8.48 -4.20 31.89
N VAL A 14 -7.34 -4.65 32.41
CA VAL A 14 -7.27 -5.76 33.37
C VAL A 14 -7.24 -5.18 34.79
N GLN A 15 -8.13 -5.66 35.66
CA GLN A 15 -8.12 -5.27 37.07
C GLN A 15 -6.87 -5.84 37.77
N ARG A 16 -6.21 -5.02 38.59
CA ARG A 16 -5.03 -5.44 39.36
C ARG A 16 -5.42 -6.59 40.30
N GLY A 17 -4.75 -7.75 40.16
CA GLY A 17 -5.04 -8.98 40.91
C GLY A 17 -5.84 -10.03 40.13
N ALA A 18 -6.39 -9.69 38.96
CA ALA A 18 -7.01 -10.67 38.06
C ALA A 18 -5.94 -11.49 37.32
N ASN A 19 -6.27 -12.72 36.93
CA ASN A 19 -5.40 -13.53 36.08
C ASN A 19 -5.29 -12.88 34.69
N PRO A 20 -4.10 -12.42 34.26
CA PRO A 20 -3.91 -11.80 32.95
C PRO A 20 -4.04 -12.79 31.79
N LEU A 21 -4.00 -14.11 32.07
CA LEU A 21 -4.17 -15.18 31.08
C LEU A 21 -5.62 -15.66 30.96
N ASP A 22 -6.57 -14.99 31.61
CA ASP A 22 -7.99 -15.30 31.47
C ASP A 22 -8.44 -15.09 30.01
N PRO A 23 -9.18 -16.03 29.39
CA PRO A 23 -9.72 -15.88 28.03
C PRO A 23 -10.50 -14.59 27.78
N LYS A 24 -11.07 -13.96 28.81
CA LYS A 24 -11.76 -12.66 28.65
C LYS A 24 -10.82 -11.47 28.44
N TYR A 25 -9.53 -11.61 28.77
CA TYR A 25 -8.50 -10.58 28.62
C TYR A 25 -7.43 -10.94 27.60
N THR A 26 -7.48 -12.15 27.04
CA THR A 26 -6.53 -12.65 26.07
C THR A 26 -7.21 -12.82 24.71
N GLN A 27 -6.48 -12.49 23.66
CA GLN A 27 -6.88 -12.80 22.29
C GLN A 27 -5.96 -13.92 21.81
N ALA A 28 -6.53 -15.03 21.38
CA ALA A 28 -5.76 -16.08 20.74
C ALA A 28 -5.09 -15.51 19.48
N THR A 29 -3.77 -15.62 19.41
CA THR A 29 -2.98 -15.24 18.23
C THR A 29 -2.26 -16.48 17.72
N VAL A 30 -2.28 -16.68 16.40
CA VAL A 30 -1.50 -17.75 15.77
C VAL A 30 -0.05 -17.29 15.72
N LYS A 31 0.88 -18.08 16.27
CA LYS A 31 2.30 -17.72 16.40
C LYS A 31 2.97 -17.45 15.04
N HIS A 32 2.50 -18.12 13.99
CA HIS A 32 2.95 -17.93 12.61
C HIS A 32 1.71 -17.95 11.72
N LEU A 33 1.20 -16.77 11.39
CA LEU A 33 0.21 -16.64 10.32
C LEU A 33 0.91 -16.89 9.00
N ASP A 34 0.25 -17.60 8.10
CA ASP A 34 0.73 -17.70 6.75
C ASP A 34 0.76 -16.30 6.11
N SER A 35 1.81 -16.06 5.33
CA SER A 35 2.06 -14.75 4.73
C SER A 35 2.49 -14.89 3.29
N VAL A 36 2.16 -13.87 2.52
CA VAL A 36 2.53 -13.74 1.11
C VAL A 36 3.43 -12.52 0.99
N VAL A 37 4.62 -12.73 0.46
CA VAL A 37 5.45 -11.64 -0.03
C VAL A 37 4.90 -11.21 -1.38
N VAL A 38 4.77 -9.91 -1.53
CA VAL A 38 4.29 -9.25 -2.74
C VAL A 38 5.40 -8.37 -3.28
N TRP A 39 5.76 -8.53 -4.54
CA TRP A 39 6.51 -7.52 -5.29
C TRP A 39 5.58 -6.89 -6.33
N GLY A 40 5.68 -5.58 -6.50
CA GLY A 40 4.89 -4.85 -7.49
C GLY A 40 5.49 -3.49 -7.80
N ALA A 41 5.17 -2.97 -8.98
CA ALA A 41 5.62 -1.67 -9.43
C ALA A 41 4.45 -0.71 -9.69
N LEU A 42 4.69 0.56 -9.40
CA LEU A 42 3.81 1.70 -9.58
C LEU A 42 4.49 2.73 -10.50
N GLY A 43 3.85 3.06 -11.61
CA GLY A 43 4.24 4.15 -12.49
C GLY A 43 3.07 5.07 -12.83
N TYR A 44 3.35 6.12 -13.60
CA TYR A 44 2.34 7.13 -13.94
C TYR A 44 1.17 6.54 -14.75
N HIS A 45 1.46 5.57 -15.63
CA HIS A 45 0.48 4.94 -16.50
C HIS A 45 -0.20 3.70 -15.91
N GLY A 46 0.19 3.26 -14.71
CA GLY A 46 -0.40 2.06 -14.14
C GLY A 46 0.44 1.39 -13.08
N VAL A 47 -0.06 0.26 -12.62
CA VAL A 47 0.66 -0.70 -11.79
C VAL A 47 1.07 -1.90 -12.63
N ARG A 48 2.22 -2.52 -12.33
CA ARG A 48 2.75 -3.66 -13.09
C ARG A 48 3.39 -4.72 -12.20
N ASN A 49 3.48 -5.92 -12.78
CA ASN A 49 4.23 -7.08 -12.32
C ASN A 49 4.03 -7.39 -10.83
N LEU A 50 2.86 -7.94 -10.53
CA LEU A 50 2.48 -8.42 -9.20
C LEU A 50 2.98 -9.85 -8.99
N VAL A 51 4.06 -10.03 -8.23
CA VAL A 51 4.59 -11.35 -7.87
C VAL A 51 4.20 -11.70 -6.44
N LEU A 52 3.56 -12.86 -6.25
CA LEU A 52 3.06 -13.32 -4.95
C LEU A 52 3.76 -14.63 -4.55
N GLU A 53 4.62 -14.57 -3.53
CA GLU A 53 5.37 -15.72 -3.02
C GLU A 53 4.97 -16.07 -1.60
N LYS A 54 4.63 -17.34 -1.36
CA LYS A 54 4.15 -17.81 -0.04
C LYS A 54 5.32 -18.13 0.88
N ASN A 55 5.35 -17.57 2.07
CA ASN A 55 6.29 -17.91 3.14
C ASN A 55 7.78 -17.85 2.72
N VAL A 56 8.12 -16.94 1.80
CA VAL A 56 9.49 -16.67 1.36
C VAL A 56 9.99 -15.39 2.03
N THR A 57 11.30 -15.27 2.25
CA THR A 57 11.96 -13.99 2.51
C THR A 57 12.78 -13.63 1.27
N VAL A 58 12.59 -12.42 0.74
CA VAL A 58 13.34 -11.98 -0.44
C VAL A 58 14.74 -11.55 -0.01
N ASN A 59 15.72 -12.38 -0.35
CA ASN A 59 17.13 -12.04 -0.25
C ASN A 59 17.59 -11.28 -1.50
N LYS A 60 18.87 -10.89 -1.54
CA LYS A 60 19.44 -10.14 -2.68
C LYS A 60 19.41 -10.93 -3.98
N GLU A 61 19.59 -12.25 -3.94
CA GLU A 61 19.56 -13.11 -5.14
C GLU A 61 18.15 -13.17 -5.71
N ARG A 62 17.13 -13.39 -4.88
CA ARG A 62 15.74 -13.41 -5.35
C ARG A 62 15.30 -12.03 -5.83
N TYR A 63 15.71 -10.97 -5.14
CA TYR A 63 15.43 -9.60 -5.61
C TYR A 63 16.08 -9.32 -6.97
N PHE A 64 17.33 -9.76 -7.16
CA PHE A 64 18.02 -9.67 -8.45
C PHE A 64 17.26 -10.39 -9.56
N GLU A 65 16.78 -11.62 -9.31
CA GLU A 65 15.96 -12.36 -10.27
C GLU A 65 14.66 -11.62 -10.62
N LEU A 66 13.95 -11.08 -9.61
CA LEU A 66 12.75 -10.26 -9.85
C LEU A 66 13.05 -9.06 -10.74
N LEU A 67 14.17 -8.38 -10.53
CA LEU A 67 14.57 -7.26 -11.39
C LEU A 67 14.90 -7.72 -12.82
N CYS A 68 15.62 -8.84 -12.98
CA CYS A 68 15.92 -9.39 -14.29
C CYS A 68 14.66 -9.80 -15.07
N ASP A 69 13.70 -10.41 -14.37
CA ASP A 69 12.50 -10.96 -14.97
C ASP A 69 11.48 -9.88 -15.36
N TYR A 70 11.41 -8.77 -14.60
CA TYR A 70 10.24 -7.87 -14.66
C TYR A 70 10.55 -6.38 -14.83
N LEU A 71 11.79 -5.92 -14.62
CA LEU A 71 12.06 -4.48 -14.55
C LEU A 71 11.87 -3.78 -15.90
N GLU A 72 12.33 -4.41 -16.99
CA GLU A 72 12.21 -3.86 -18.35
C GLU A 72 10.73 -3.68 -18.75
N ASP A 73 9.93 -4.73 -18.59
CA ASP A 73 8.48 -4.69 -18.81
C ASP A 73 7.78 -3.60 -17.98
N CYS A 74 8.21 -3.43 -16.73
CA CYS A 74 7.69 -2.38 -15.87
C CYS A 74 8.00 -0.99 -16.42
N PHE A 75 9.23 -0.75 -16.88
CA PHE A 75 9.63 0.53 -17.48
C PHE A 75 8.83 0.83 -18.74
N GLU A 76 8.74 -0.13 -19.66
CA GLU A 76 8.01 0.04 -20.92
C GLU A 76 6.53 0.31 -20.66
N ALA A 77 5.89 -0.53 -19.85
CA ALA A 77 4.44 -0.44 -19.69
C ALA A 77 3.99 0.73 -18.79
N CYS A 78 4.87 1.25 -17.92
CA CYS A 78 4.63 2.46 -17.14
C CYS A 78 5.11 3.75 -17.82
N GLN A 79 5.91 3.64 -18.90
CA GLN A 79 6.65 4.74 -19.54
C GLN A 79 7.46 5.56 -18.52
N SER A 80 8.22 4.84 -17.70
CA SER A 80 9.09 5.43 -16.69
C SER A 80 10.54 5.44 -17.18
N GLU A 81 11.38 6.25 -16.55
CA GLU A 81 12.81 6.41 -16.88
C GLU A 81 13.69 6.23 -15.63
N VAL A 82 13.16 6.56 -14.44
CA VAL A 82 13.91 6.47 -13.18
C VAL A 82 13.26 5.49 -12.22
N PHE A 83 14.04 4.52 -11.75
CA PHE A 83 13.62 3.53 -10.77
C PHE A 83 13.79 4.02 -9.33
N MET A 84 12.80 3.72 -8.48
CA MET A 84 12.79 3.99 -7.06
C MET A 84 12.53 2.68 -6.30
N HIS A 85 13.38 2.41 -5.31
CA HIS A 85 13.21 1.35 -4.34
C HIS A 85 13.74 1.82 -2.97
N ASP A 86 13.29 1.17 -1.90
CA ASP A 86 13.71 1.53 -0.55
C ASP A 86 15.16 1.06 -0.23
N GLY A 87 15.64 1.48 0.93
CA GLY A 87 16.98 1.16 1.42
C GLY A 87 17.15 -0.24 2.01
N ALA A 88 16.28 -1.22 1.69
CA ALA A 88 16.38 -2.56 2.26
C ALA A 88 17.76 -3.22 1.98
N PRO A 89 18.24 -4.11 2.86
CA PRO A 89 19.55 -4.75 2.67
C PRO A 89 19.71 -5.51 1.35
N ALA A 90 18.63 -6.13 0.85
CA ALA A 90 18.63 -6.81 -0.45
C ALA A 90 18.80 -5.82 -1.61
N HIS A 91 18.13 -4.67 -1.52
CA HIS A 91 18.10 -3.63 -2.55
C HIS A 91 19.42 -2.86 -2.66
N THR A 92 20.09 -2.67 -1.52
CA THR A 92 21.37 -1.96 -1.43
C THR A 92 22.59 -2.87 -1.62
N ALA A 93 22.38 -4.16 -1.86
CA ALA A 93 23.45 -5.12 -2.06
C ALA A 93 24.32 -4.76 -3.27
N LYS A 94 25.62 -5.03 -3.16
CA LYS A 94 26.61 -4.78 -4.23
C LYS A 94 26.18 -5.37 -5.57
N LEU A 95 25.65 -6.60 -5.55
CA LEU A 95 25.10 -7.30 -6.72
C LEU A 95 24.09 -6.44 -7.50
N ILE A 96 23.13 -5.83 -6.80
CA ILE A 96 22.06 -5.03 -7.41
C ILE A 96 22.64 -3.74 -7.99
N LYS A 97 23.54 -3.08 -7.24
CA LYS A 97 24.17 -1.82 -7.68
C LYS A 97 25.01 -2.02 -8.94
N GLU A 98 25.81 -3.09 -9.00
CA GLU A 98 26.63 -3.44 -10.16
C GLU A 98 25.75 -3.81 -11.37
N TRP A 99 24.63 -4.49 -11.15
CA TRP A 99 23.68 -4.80 -12.21
C TRP A 99 22.99 -3.57 -12.78
N PHE A 100 22.52 -2.64 -11.94
CA PHE A 100 21.95 -1.38 -12.42
C PHE A 100 22.97 -0.59 -13.25
N GLU A 101 24.24 -0.54 -12.82
CA GLU A 101 25.31 0.11 -13.58
C GLU A 101 25.54 -0.59 -14.93
N PHE A 102 25.59 -1.92 -14.94
CA PHE A 102 25.77 -2.72 -16.17
C PHE A 102 24.63 -2.55 -17.16
N CYS A 103 23.38 -2.53 -16.68
CA CYS A 103 22.19 -2.35 -17.50
C CYS A 103 21.90 -0.88 -17.85
N GLY A 104 22.63 0.07 -17.28
CA GLY A 104 22.37 1.51 -17.49
C GLY A 104 21.04 1.97 -16.91
N VAL A 105 20.59 1.36 -15.81
CA VAL A 105 19.34 1.74 -15.14
C VAL A 105 19.58 2.98 -14.28
N ASP A 106 18.83 4.05 -14.56
CA ASP A 106 18.78 5.21 -13.69
C ASP A 106 17.91 4.91 -12.47
N TYR A 107 18.48 5.05 -11.27
CA TYR A 107 17.79 4.78 -10.01
C TYR A 107 18.25 5.68 -8.87
N ILE A 108 17.43 5.76 -7.81
CA ILE A 108 17.76 6.51 -6.57
C ILE A 108 18.70 5.68 -5.68
N LYS A 109 19.99 6.07 -5.62
CA LYS A 109 21.05 5.29 -4.96
C LYS A 109 21.11 5.42 -3.42
N ASP A 110 20.67 6.56 -2.88
CA ASP A 110 20.82 6.92 -1.46
C ASP A 110 19.47 7.11 -0.75
N TRP A 111 18.64 6.07 -0.76
CA TRP A 111 17.34 6.14 -0.10
C TRP A 111 17.50 6.31 1.43
N PRO A 112 16.88 7.33 2.05
CA PRO A 112 17.00 7.54 3.48
C PRO A 112 16.30 6.43 4.28
N GLY A 113 16.97 5.93 5.32
CA GLY A 113 16.40 4.91 6.20
C GLY A 113 15.09 5.39 6.86
N ASN A 114 14.17 4.46 7.13
CA ASN A 114 12.87 4.74 7.76
C ASN A 114 12.04 5.85 7.09
N SER A 115 12.07 5.92 5.75
CA SER A 115 11.37 6.96 4.97
C SER A 115 10.25 6.41 4.07
N PRO A 116 9.32 5.58 4.57
CA PRO A 116 8.19 5.08 3.77
C PRO A 116 7.22 6.19 3.33
N ASP A 117 7.27 7.37 3.98
CA ASP A 117 6.48 8.52 3.58
C ASP A 117 6.96 9.19 2.29
N LEU A 118 8.20 8.91 1.86
CA LEU A 118 8.73 9.34 0.58
C LEU A 118 8.35 8.41 -0.58
N ASP A 119 8.05 7.15 -0.28
CA ASP A 119 7.68 6.17 -1.28
C ASP A 119 6.18 6.27 -1.61
N PRO A 120 5.79 6.59 -2.87
CA PRO A 120 4.39 6.62 -3.25
C PRO A 120 3.71 5.24 -3.22
N ILE A 121 4.44 4.12 -3.36
CA ILE A 121 3.83 2.78 -3.39
C ILE A 121 3.33 2.33 -2.01
N GLU A 122 3.92 2.86 -0.93
CA GLU A 122 3.47 2.62 0.45
C GLU A 122 2.02 3.08 0.68
N ASN A 123 1.60 4.15 0.01
CA ASN A 123 0.20 4.57 0.04
C ASN A 123 -0.70 3.57 -0.68
N LEU A 124 -0.23 2.95 -1.76
CA LEU A 124 -0.95 1.91 -2.46
C LEU A 124 -1.10 0.68 -1.57
N TRP A 125 -0.03 0.23 -0.91
CA TRP A 125 -0.09 -0.87 0.06
C TRP A 125 -1.07 -0.57 1.20
N ALA A 126 -1.10 0.66 1.72
CA ALA A 126 -2.07 1.05 2.74
C ALA A 126 -3.53 0.92 2.25
N ILE A 127 -3.80 1.29 1.00
CA ILE A 127 -5.12 1.16 0.39
C ILE A 127 -5.47 -0.31 0.14
N ILE A 128 -4.53 -1.11 -0.37
CA ILE A 128 -4.73 -2.55 -0.60
C ILE A 128 -5.05 -3.26 0.71
N LYS A 129 -4.22 -3.04 1.74
CA LYS A 129 -4.44 -3.57 3.09
C LYS A 129 -5.83 -3.18 3.61
N ARG A 130 -6.31 -1.96 3.33
CA ARG A 130 -7.66 -1.53 3.71
C ARG A 130 -8.76 -2.26 2.92
N ARG A 131 -8.64 -2.36 1.60
CA ARG A 131 -9.63 -3.01 0.73
C ARG A 131 -9.74 -4.50 1.03
N LEU A 132 -8.62 -5.15 1.34
CA LEU A 132 -8.60 -6.53 1.80
C LEU A 132 -9.41 -6.69 3.09
N ARG A 133 -9.44 -5.69 4.02
CA ARG A 133 -10.23 -5.77 5.28
C ARG A 133 -11.71 -6.08 5.07
N GLY A 134 -12.26 -5.68 3.94
CA GLY A 134 -13.65 -5.90 3.60
C GLY A 134 -13.92 -7.24 2.90
N ARG A 135 -12.91 -8.11 2.76
CA ARG A 135 -13.00 -9.36 2.00
C ARG A 135 -12.66 -10.57 2.86
N ASP A 136 -13.05 -11.75 2.39
CA ASP A 136 -12.67 -13.01 3.02
C ASP A 136 -11.24 -13.37 2.64
N THR A 137 -10.28 -13.02 3.51
CA THR A 137 -8.87 -13.39 3.35
C THR A 137 -8.44 -14.45 4.35
N SER A 138 -9.37 -15.30 4.81
CA SER A 138 -9.15 -16.26 5.90
C SER A 138 -8.19 -17.42 5.56
N SER A 139 -7.57 -17.38 4.40
CA SER A 139 -6.56 -18.34 3.95
C SER A 139 -5.69 -17.69 2.90
N VAL A 140 -4.42 -18.09 2.80
CA VAL A 140 -3.54 -17.63 1.71
C VAL A 140 -4.15 -17.77 0.31
N PRO A 141 -4.78 -18.90 -0.09
CA PRO A 141 -5.46 -19.00 -1.38
C PRO A 141 -6.51 -17.89 -1.60
N LYS A 142 -7.29 -17.55 -0.58
CA LYS A 142 -8.29 -16.48 -0.68
C LYS A 142 -7.64 -15.09 -0.75
N LEU A 143 -6.56 -14.86 -0.01
CA LEU A 143 -5.76 -13.65 -0.10
C LEU A 143 -5.20 -13.47 -1.53
N VAL A 144 -4.56 -14.51 -2.07
CA VAL A 144 -4.00 -14.54 -3.44
C VAL A 144 -5.10 -14.37 -4.49
N HIS A 145 -6.32 -14.85 -4.23
CA HIS A 145 -7.46 -14.63 -5.11
C HIS A 145 -7.88 -13.15 -5.15
N HIS A 146 -7.98 -12.49 -3.99
CA HIS A 146 -8.48 -11.11 -3.93
C HIS A 146 -7.43 -10.04 -4.27
N PHE A 147 -6.14 -10.34 -4.13
CA PHE A 147 -5.09 -9.35 -4.32
C PHE A 147 -5.02 -8.78 -5.74
N PRO A 148 -4.98 -9.60 -6.82
CA PRO A 148 -4.92 -9.10 -8.19
C PRO A 148 -6.15 -8.26 -8.55
N GLU A 149 -7.34 -8.67 -8.11
CA GLU A 149 -8.58 -7.90 -8.32
C GLU A 149 -8.49 -6.49 -7.74
N ILE A 150 -7.83 -6.33 -6.59
CA ILE A 150 -7.62 -5.01 -5.98
C ILE A 150 -6.53 -4.25 -6.73
N TRP A 151 -5.40 -4.90 -7.02
CA TRP A 151 -4.26 -4.33 -7.72
C TRP A 151 -4.67 -3.72 -9.08
N ASP A 152 -5.45 -4.45 -9.87
CA ASP A 152 -5.86 -4.01 -11.21
C ASP A 152 -7.03 -3.01 -11.18
N SER A 153 -7.66 -2.80 -10.02
CA SER A 153 -8.81 -1.89 -9.87
C SER A 153 -8.44 -0.43 -9.53
N PHE A 154 -7.16 -0.10 -9.49
CA PHE A 154 -6.74 1.27 -9.17
C PHE A 154 -7.05 2.24 -10.30
N GLN A 155 -7.70 3.35 -9.96
CA GLN A 155 -8.02 4.38 -10.93
C GLN A 155 -6.74 5.09 -11.40
N PRO A 156 -6.57 5.34 -12.71
CA PRO A 156 -5.40 6.05 -13.23
C PRO A 156 -5.13 7.37 -12.51
N ALA A 157 -6.17 8.13 -12.18
CA ALA A 157 -6.04 9.40 -11.45
C ALA A 157 -5.35 9.24 -10.08
N LEU A 158 -5.59 8.15 -9.35
CA LEU A 158 -4.91 7.89 -8.08
C LEU A 158 -3.41 7.63 -8.31
N LEU A 159 -3.09 6.78 -9.28
CA LEU A 159 -1.71 6.38 -9.60
C LEU A 159 -0.88 7.58 -10.09
N GLN A 160 -1.49 8.40 -10.95
CA GLN A 160 -0.91 9.65 -11.43
C GLN A 160 -0.67 10.65 -10.29
N ASN A 161 -1.64 10.83 -9.38
CA ASN A 161 -1.47 11.71 -8.22
C ASN A 161 -0.35 11.24 -7.28
N LEU A 162 -0.24 9.93 -7.05
CA LEU A 162 0.82 9.35 -6.22
C LEU A 162 2.20 9.57 -6.84
N THR A 163 2.38 9.26 -8.11
CA THR A 163 3.66 9.46 -8.83
C THR A 163 4.02 10.95 -8.95
N GLN A 164 3.06 11.82 -9.25
CA GLN A 164 3.26 13.27 -9.29
C GLN A 164 3.55 13.88 -7.91
N SER A 165 3.25 13.18 -6.81
CA SER A 165 3.48 13.68 -5.46
C SER A 165 4.96 13.63 -5.04
N VAL A 166 5.80 12.82 -5.68
CA VAL A 166 7.20 12.58 -5.28
C VAL A 166 7.99 13.88 -5.07
N PRO A 167 8.01 14.85 -6.01
CA PRO A 167 8.73 16.11 -5.78
C PRO A 167 8.21 16.91 -4.57
N ASN A 168 6.92 16.82 -4.28
CA ASN A 168 6.32 17.51 -3.13
C ASN A 168 6.60 16.79 -1.80
N ARG A 169 6.78 15.45 -1.81
CA ARG A 169 7.27 14.68 -0.66
C ARG A 169 8.67 15.12 -0.28
N LEU A 170 9.56 15.18 -1.27
CA LEU A 170 10.95 15.62 -1.08
C LEU A 170 11.01 17.07 -0.55
N LYS A 171 10.25 17.99 -1.14
CA LYS A 171 10.15 19.37 -0.65
C LYS A 171 9.65 19.46 0.79
N ASP A 172 8.64 18.67 1.16
CA ASP A 172 8.11 18.65 2.54
C ASP A 172 9.16 18.08 3.51
N CYS A 173 9.88 17.03 3.13
CA CYS A 173 10.96 16.45 3.92
C CYS A 173 12.09 17.47 4.18
N ILE A 174 12.54 18.19 3.14
CA ILE A 174 13.54 19.26 3.28
C ILE A 174 13.03 20.37 4.20
N LYS A 175 11.79 20.83 3.98
CA LYS A 175 11.16 21.86 4.84
C LYS A 175 11.09 21.43 6.31
N ARG A 176 10.88 20.14 6.55
CA ARG A 176 10.81 19.52 7.87
C ARG A 176 12.18 19.08 8.39
N LYS A 177 13.28 19.41 7.71
CA LYS A 177 14.64 19.04 8.11
C LYS A 177 14.81 17.53 8.36
N GLY A 178 14.19 16.71 7.52
CA GLY A 178 14.25 15.24 7.63
C GLY A 178 13.23 14.62 8.60
N HIS A 179 12.39 15.40 9.27
CA HIS A 179 11.28 14.85 10.06
C HIS A 179 10.12 14.37 9.16
N HIS A 180 9.29 13.47 9.70
CA HIS A 180 8.16 12.84 9.01
C HIS A 180 7.26 13.84 8.26
N THR A 181 6.96 13.50 7.01
CA THR A 181 6.06 14.24 6.14
C THR A 181 4.59 13.85 6.39
N LYS A 182 3.69 14.61 5.77
CA LYS A 182 2.23 14.32 5.85
C LYS A 182 1.78 13.10 5.02
N TYR A 183 2.66 12.51 4.21
CA TYR A 183 2.26 11.54 3.18
C TYR A 183 2.18 10.09 3.67
N LEU A 184 2.56 9.82 4.93
CA LEU A 184 2.41 8.50 5.55
C LEU A 184 0.92 8.09 5.71
N SER A 185 -0.02 9.04 5.66
CA SER A 185 -1.45 8.77 5.79
C SER A 185 -2.10 8.48 4.44
N PRO A 186 -2.99 7.48 4.34
CA PRO A 186 -3.64 7.13 3.09
C PRO A 186 -4.43 8.32 2.55
N VAL A 187 -4.09 8.74 1.33
CA VAL A 187 -4.89 9.67 0.54
C VAL A 187 -6.31 9.11 0.48
N LEU A 188 -7.28 9.88 0.98
CA LEU A 188 -8.69 9.49 0.88
C LEU A 188 -9.02 9.47 -0.62
N GLU A 189 -9.41 8.30 -1.14
CA GLU A 189 -9.89 8.12 -2.51
C GLU A 189 -11.07 9.06 -2.87
N SER A 190 -11.65 9.75 -1.89
CA SER A 190 -12.82 10.63 -2.02
C SER A 190 -12.55 12.08 -2.48
N HIS A 191 -11.31 12.46 -2.84
CA HIS A 191 -11.00 13.87 -3.20
C HIS A 191 -10.50 14.11 -4.64
N THR A 192 -10.80 13.22 -5.58
CA THR A 192 -10.73 13.59 -7.00
C THR A 192 -11.92 14.49 -7.34
N ARG A 193 -11.74 15.81 -7.24
CA ARG A 193 -12.64 16.77 -7.92
C ARG A 193 -12.54 16.50 -9.42
N GLN A 194 -13.63 16.01 -9.99
CA GLN A 194 -13.84 16.03 -11.44
C GLN A 194 -13.70 17.48 -11.94
N PRO A 195 -12.89 17.77 -12.97
CA PRO A 195 -12.95 19.07 -13.62
C PRO A 195 -14.33 19.22 -14.27
N SER A 196 -15.06 20.26 -13.85
CA SER A 196 -16.38 20.58 -14.39
C SER A 196 -16.28 20.84 -15.89
N SER A 197 -16.98 20.03 -16.70
CA SER A 197 -17.19 20.26 -18.11
C SER A 197 -18.13 21.47 -18.30
N SER A 198 -17.56 22.63 -18.58
CA SER A 198 -18.30 23.72 -19.24
C SER A 198 -18.06 23.64 -20.75
N PRO A 199 -19.11 23.74 -21.59
CA PRO A 199 -18.97 23.54 -23.02
C PRO A 199 -18.28 24.74 -23.68
N VAL A 200 -17.18 24.47 -24.39
CA VAL A 200 -16.53 25.43 -25.28
C VAL A 200 -17.32 25.50 -26.59
N ARG A 201 -17.74 26.71 -26.94
CA ARG A 201 -18.45 27.04 -28.19
C ARG A 201 -17.47 26.98 -29.38
N PRO A 202 -17.82 26.37 -30.52
CA PRO A 202 -16.92 26.34 -31.67
C PRO A 202 -17.00 27.64 -32.45
N THR A 203 -15.86 28.27 -32.73
CA THR A 203 -15.73 29.25 -33.80
C THR A 203 -14.84 28.67 -34.89
N SER A 204 -15.45 28.45 -36.05
CA SER A 204 -14.81 28.12 -37.32
C SER A 204 -13.83 29.19 -37.75
N LYS A 205 -12.69 28.78 -38.30
CA LYS A 205 -12.10 29.36 -39.54
C LYS A 205 -10.98 28.45 -40.05
N ASN A 206 -11.22 27.89 -41.24
CA ASN A 206 -10.21 27.30 -42.12
C ASN A 206 -9.23 28.39 -42.57
N THR A 207 -7.94 28.05 -42.69
CA THR A 207 -7.09 28.48 -43.82
C THR A 207 -5.99 27.43 -44.00
N GLU A 208 -5.78 27.06 -45.26
CA GLU A 208 -4.94 25.99 -45.78
C GLU A 208 -3.57 26.52 -46.26
N LEU A 209 -2.64 25.61 -46.59
CA LEU A 209 -1.29 25.75 -47.19
C LEU A 209 -0.17 26.26 -46.22
N GLN A 210 1.04 25.70 -46.16
CA GLN A 210 1.89 25.08 -47.20
C GLN A 210 3.03 24.23 -46.57
N SER A 211 3.58 23.29 -47.35
CA SER A 211 4.62 22.32 -47.02
C SER A 211 6.07 22.83 -47.11
N HIS A 212 6.93 22.51 -46.13
CA HIS A 212 8.37 22.22 -46.32
C HIS A 212 8.99 21.50 -45.09
N PRO A 213 10.06 20.67 -45.27
CA PRO A 213 10.55 19.77 -44.24
C PRO A 213 11.58 20.45 -43.32
N GLN A 214 11.38 20.37 -42.00
CA GLN A 214 12.37 20.75 -41.00
C GLN A 214 12.87 19.53 -40.23
N ALA A 215 14.19 19.51 -40.02
CA ALA A 215 14.97 18.53 -39.26
C ALA A 215 14.41 18.28 -37.85
N PRO A 216 14.63 17.11 -37.25
CA PRO A 216 14.07 16.77 -35.95
C PRO A 216 14.67 17.67 -34.86
N GLN A 217 13.89 18.65 -34.42
CA GLN A 217 14.15 19.40 -33.20
C GLN A 217 13.85 18.47 -32.02
N THR A 218 14.88 18.04 -31.32
CA THR A 218 14.79 17.37 -30.02
C THR A 218 14.29 18.37 -28.98
N THR A 219 12.98 18.55 -28.90
CA THR A 219 12.32 19.20 -27.76
C THR A 219 11.41 18.19 -27.10
N GLY A 220 12.02 17.30 -26.32
CA GLY A 220 11.29 16.43 -25.40
C GLY A 220 10.77 17.24 -24.22
N ASN A 221 9.69 18.01 -24.43
CA ASN A 221 8.82 18.43 -23.34
C ASN A 221 8.03 17.19 -22.89
N PHE A 222 8.64 16.30 -22.11
CA PHE A 222 7.92 15.18 -21.52
C PHE A 222 7.15 15.70 -20.29
N LEU A 223 5.86 15.93 -20.49
CA LEU A 223 4.91 16.52 -19.53
C LEU A 223 4.48 15.56 -18.39
N HIS A 224 5.10 14.38 -18.27
CA HIS A 224 4.70 13.33 -17.33
C HIS A 224 5.86 12.91 -16.40
N PRO A 225 5.61 12.59 -15.12
CA PRO A 225 6.63 12.08 -14.22
C PRO A 225 7.09 10.69 -14.67
N CYS A 226 8.39 10.56 -14.90
CA CYS A 226 9.04 9.33 -15.36
C CYS A 226 9.49 8.41 -14.21
N TRP A 227 8.80 8.41 -13.07
CA TRP A 227 9.18 7.60 -11.90
C TRP A 227 8.54 6.21 -11.94
N LEU A 228 9.31 5.17 -11.64
CA LEU A 228 8.84 3.81 -11.36
C LEU A 228 9.19 3.46 -9.92
N ALA A 229 8.20 3.43 -9.04
CA ALA A 229 8.39 2.96 -7.67
C ALA A 229 8.08 1.47 -7.59
N SER A 230 8.91 0.68 -6.90
CA SER A 230 8.61 -0.72 -6.61
C SER A 230 9.04 -1.08 -5.21
N GLU A 231 8.37 -2.07 -4.64
CA GLU A 231 8.66 -2.52 -3.29
C GLU A 231 8.32 -4.00 -3.13
N VAL A 232 9.02 -4.66 -2.21
CA VAL A 232 8.67 -5.98 -1.68
C VAL A 232 7.98 -5.77 -0.34
N THR A 233 6.73 -6.21 -0.18
CA THR A 233 6.00 -6.10 1.09
C THR A 233 5.37 -7.43 1.50
N THR A 234 5.28 -7.69 2.81
CA THR A 234 4.65 -8.92 3.34
C THR A 234 3.21 -8.65 3.76
N VAL A 235 2.29 -9.48 3.28
CA VAL A 235 0.85 -9.42 3.59
C VAL A 235 0.43 -10.70 4.28
N GLN A 236 -0.17 -10.59 5.46
CA GLN A 236 -0.54 -11.73 6.32
C GLN A 236 -2.03 -12.05 6.25
N GLU A 237 -2.36 -13.32 6.47
CA GLU A 237 -3.71 -13.88 6.38
C GLU A 237 -4.74 -13.24 7.33
N SER A 238 -4.34 -12.73 8.52
CA SER A 238 -5.31 -12.40 9.57
C SER A 238 -5.43 -10.94 10.00
N THR A 239 -5.11 -9.94 9.17
CA THR A 239 -5.32 -8.54 9.61
C THR A 239 -6.80 -8.10 9.64
N LEU A 240 -7.76 -9.02 9.40
CA LEU A 240 -9.07 -8.68 8.83
C LEU A 240 -10.27 -9.43 9.43
N HIS A 241 -10.20 -9.91 10.67
CA HIS A 241 -11.37 -10.50 11.33
C HIS A 241 -12.03 -9.54 12.32
N TRP A 242 -13.13 -8.91 11.87
CA TRP A 242 -14.30 -8.63 12.70
C TRP A 242 -15.54 -8.39 11.83
N ALA A 243 -16.46 -9.35 11.87
CA ALA A 243 -17.89 -9.11 11.71
C ALA A 243 -18.56 -9.81 12.91
N PRO A 244 -19.29 -9.11 13.79
CA PRO A 244 -20.05 -9.79 14.81
C PRO A 244 -21.30 -10.37 14.15
N GLN A 245 -21.31 -11.69 13.95
CA GLN A 245 -22.58 -12.38 14.01
C GLN A 245 -23.07 -12.28 15.46
N LEU A 246 -24.02 -11.37 15.68
CA LEU A 246 -24.78 -11.33 16.93
C LEU A 246 -25.65 -12.59 16.97
N SER A 247 -25.17 -13.63 17.65
CA SER A 247 -26.05 -14.70 18.12
C SER A 247 -27.01 -14.11 19.16
N PRO A 248 -28.33 -14.36 19.07
CA PRO A 248 -29.29 -13.85 20.06
C PRO A 248 -28.99 -14.45 21.43
N VAL A 249 -28.87 -13.58 22.43
CA VAL A 249 -28.74 -13.96 23.85
C VAL A 249 -30.01 -14.70 24.28
N PRO A 250 -29.93 -15.90 24.86
CA PRO A 250 -31.11 -16.54 25.46
C PRO A 250 -31.52 -15.76 26.70
N THR A 251 -32.75 -15.23 26.70
CA THR A 251 -33.38 -14.64 27.88
C THR A 251 -33.62 -15.70 28.94
N ALA A 252 -32.89 -15.63 30.05
CA ALA A 252 -33.19 -16.41 31.25
C ALA A 252 -34.47 -15.85 31.92
N PRO A 253 -35.34 -16.71 32.49
CA PRO A 253 -36.57 -16.26 33.11
C PRO A 253 -36.30 -15.58 34.46
N VAL A 254 -37.00 -14.46 34.68
CA VAL A 254 -37.02 -13.72 35.94
C VAL A 254 -37.75 -14.56 37.01
N SER A 255 -37.01 -15.15 37.94
CA SER A 255 -37.59 -15.74 39.15
C SER A 255 -37.89 -14.64 40.18
N ARG A 256 -39.19 -14.37 40.32
CA ARG A 256 -39.81 -13.45 41.28
C ARG A 256 -39.61 -13.96 42.71
N CYS A 257 -38.91 -13.20 43.56
CA CYS A 257 -38.87 -13.43 45.00
C CYS A 257 -40.30 -13.41 45.58
N LYS A 258 -40.73 -14.51 46.21
CA LYS A 258 -41.90 -14.52 47.10
C LYS A 258 -41.40 -14.39 48.53
N GLY A 259 -41.95 -13.39 49.22
CA GLY A 259 -41.62 -13.03 50.59
C GLY A 259 -41.94 -14.14 51.59
N ALA A 260 -41.18 -14.13 52.68
CA ALA A 260 -41.44 -14.88 53.88
C ALA A 260 -42.75 -14.40 54.52
N THR A 261 -43.59 -15.35 54.93
CA THR A 261 -44.62 -15.13 55.94
C THR A 261 -44.42 -16.18 57.02
N THR A 262 -44.18 -15.68 58.23
CA THR A 262 -44.07 -16.42 59.48
C THR A 262 -45.44 -16.94 59.92
N SER A 263 -45.49 -18.15 60.49
CA SER A 263 -46.56 -18.50 61.44
C SER A 263 -46.10 -19.55 62.45
N ARG A 264 -46.21 -19.14 63.72
CA ARG A 264 -46.36 -19.87 64.99
C ARG A 264 -45.31 -20.89 65.41
#